data_AF-A0A392QVD1-F1
#
_entry.id   AF-A0A392QVD1-F1
#
_cell.length_a   1.000
_cell.length_b   1.000
_cell.length_c   1.000
_cell.angle_alpha   90.00
_cell.angle_beta   90.00
_cell.angle_gamma   90.00
#
_symmetry.space_group_name_H-M   'P 1'
#
loop_
_entity.id
_entity.type
_entity.pdbx_description
1 polymer ?
#
loop_
_entity_poly.entity_id
_entity_poly.type
_entity_poly.pdbx_seq_one_letter_code
_entity_poly.pdbx_strand_id
1 'polypeptide(L)' 'MSKNSDFLKPLIPKFDGFYDHWAMLMENLLRFKDYWSLIENGVTIVRANATEEQQRIANA' A
#
# COMPACT_ATOMS: atom_id res chain seq x y z
N MET A 1 -43.30 11.75 -12.24
CA MET A 1 -42.21 12.24 -11.37
C MET A 1 -41.48 11.03 -10.81
N SER A 2 -40.21 10.81 -11.19
CA SER A 2 -39.37 9.81 -10.52
C SER A 2 -38.14 10.53 -10.01
N LYS A 3 -38.13 10.78 -8.70
CA LYS A 3 -37.01 11.36 -7.96
C LYS A 3 -36.02 10.23 -7.64
N ASN A 4 -34.77 10.46 -8.01
CA ASN A 4 -33.62 10.14 -7.16
C ASN A 4 -33.27 8.65 -6.97
N SER A 5 -32.83 7.97 -8.03
CA SER A 5 -32.13 6.67 -7.91
C SER A 5 -30.59 6.76 -8.01
N ASP A 6 -30.02 7.97 -8.18
CA ASP A 6 -28.55 8.17 -8.26
C ASP A 6 -27.86 8.39 -6.90
N PHE A 7 -28.62 8.50 -5.80
CA PHE A 7 -28.11 8.89 -4.47
C PHE A 7 -27.32 7.81 -3.72
N LEU A 8 -27.18 6.60 -4.28
CA LEU A 8 -26.56 5.45 -3.62
C LEU A 8 -25.37 4.86 -4.37
N LYS A 9 -24.88 5.51 -5.44
CA LYS A 9 -23.61 5.09 -6.02
C LYS A 9 -22.54 5.33 -4.96
N PRO A 10 -21.84 4.29 -4.46
CA PRO A 10 -20.70 4.49 -3.59
C PRO A 10 -19.75 5.42 -4.35
N LEU A 11 -19.52 6.63 -3.82
CA LEU A 11 -18.40 7.43 -4.29
C LEU A 11 -17.16 6.65 -3.89
N ILE A 12 -16.67 5.79 -4.79
CA ILE A 12 -15.32 5.28 -4.70
C ILE A 12 -14.45 6.54 -4.67
N PRO A 13 -13.75 6.82 -3.56
CA PRO A 13 -12.91 8.00 -3.47
C PRO A 13 -11.87 7.90 -4.59
N LYS A 14 -12.08 8.67 -5.64
CA LYS A 14 -11.13 8.75 -6.74
C LYS A 14 -10.03 9.67 -6.26
N PHE A 15 -8.86 9.09 -6.06
CA PHE A 15 -7.66 9.87 -5.79
C PHE A 15 -7.42 10.82 -6.99
N ASP A 16 -7.49 12.13 -6.75
CA ASP A 16 -7.75 13.15 -7.78
C ASP A 16 -6.50 13.83 -8.35
N GLY A 17 -5.30 13.29 -8.08
CA GLY A 17 -4.10 13.67 -8.83
C GLY A 17 -2.99 14.34 -8.03
N PHE A 18 -2.94 14.15 -6.72
CA PHE A 18 -1.78 14.58 -5.91
C PHE A 18 -0.81 13.44 -5.62
N TYR A 19 -0.62 12.53 -6.59
CA TYR A 19 0.30 11.40 -6.40
C TYR A 19 1.72 11.88 -6.21
N ASP A 20 2.16 12.89 -6.98
CA ASP A 20 3.51 13.44 -6.87
C ASP A 20 3.75 14.08 -5.50
N HIS A 21 2.76 14.84 -5.00
CA HIS A 21 2.85 15.46 -3.68
C HIS A 21 2.82 14.41 -2.55
N TRP A 22 1.95 13.41 -2.67
CA TRP A 22 1.89 12.29 -1.74
C TRP A 22 3.19 11.47 -1.75
N ALA A 23 3.72 11.16 -2.92
CA ALA A 23 4.96 10.40 -3.08
C ALA A 23 6.14 11.14 -2.44
N MET A 24 6.25 12.46 -2.65
CA MET A 24 7.29 13.28 -2.01
C MET A 24 7.20 13.23 -0.47
N LEU A 25 6.00 13.34 0.10
CA LEU A 25 5.80 13.26 1.55
C LEU A 25 6.11 11.86 2.09
N MET A 26 5.67 10.82 1.41
CA MET A 26 5.90 9.43 1.81
C MET A 26 7.37 9.04 1.71
N GLU A 27 8.07 9.52 0.68
CA GLU A 27 9.52 9.32 0.55
C GLU A 27 10.27 9.94 1.74
N ASN A 28 9.99 11.19 2.09
CA ASN A 28 10.61 11.84 3.24
C ASN A 28 10.31 11.11 4.55
N LEU A 29 9.06 10.70 4.76
CA LEU A 29 8.65 9.95 5.94
C LEU A 29 9.40 8.62 6.07
N LEU A 30 9.49 7.85 4.98
CA LEU A 30 10.12 6.54 4.96
C LEU A 30 11.63 6.63 5.14
N ARG A 31 12.27 7.64 4.53
CA ARG A 31 13.70 7.92 4.73
C ARG A 31 13.99 8.39 6.16
N PHE A 32 13.15 9.25 6.74
CA PHE A 32 13.29 9.70 8.13
C PHE A 32 13.14 8.55 9.13
N LYS A 33 12.28 7.57 8.82
CA LYS A 33 12.04 6.39 9.66
C LYS A 33 12.99 5.22 9.40
N ASP A 34 13.95 5.37 8.49
CA ASP A 34 14.85 4.31 8.01
C ASP A 34 14.09 3.06 7.51
N TYR A 35 12.91 3.28 6.92
CA TYR A 35 12.05 2.23 6.35
C TYR A 35 12.20 2.10 4.83
N TRP A 36 13.08 2.90 4.23
CA TRP A 36 13.30 2.87 2.78
C TRP A 36 13.73 1.48 2.28
N SER A 37 14.51 0.74 3.10
CA SER A 37 14.91 -0.63 2.82
C SER A 37 13.73 -1.60 2.64
N LEU A 38 12.58 -1.34 3.28
CA LEU A 38 11.37 -2.16 3.12
C LEU A 38 10.66 -1.92 1.77
N ILE A 39 10.89 -0.75 1.16
CA ILE A 39 10.40 -0.44 -0.18
C ILE A 39 11.33 -1.03 -1.23
N GLU A 40 12.65 -0.87 -1.07
CA GLU A 40 13.65 -1.37 -2.03
C GLU A 40 13.78 -2.89 -2.03
N ASN A 41 13.91 -3.50 -0.85
CA ASN A 41 14.10 -4.94 -0.70
C ASN A 41 12.78 -5.71 -0.56
N GLY A 42 11.68 -4.99 -0.35
CA GLY A 42 10.38 -5.56 -0.05
C GLY A 42 10.28 -6.05 1.40
N VAL A 43 9.06 -6.41 1.80
CA VAL A 43 8.79 -7.07 3.07
C VAL A 43 8.54 -8.54 2.78
N THR A 44 9.40 -9.42 3.30
CA THR A 44 9.15 -10.86 3.24
C THR A 44 8.03 -11.20 4.22
N ILE A 45 6.80 -11.23 3.73
CA ILE A 45 5.65 -11.63 4.52
C ILE A 45 5.72 -13.15 4.69
N VAL A 46 6.23 -13.60 5.83
CA VAL A 46 6.10 -15.00 6.24
C VAL A 46 4.60 -15.23 6.47
N ARG A 47 3.95 -15.94 5.54
CA ARG A 47 2.57 -16.39 5.75
C ARG A 47 2.57 -17.24 7.02
N ALA A 48 1.54 -17.13 7.85
CA ALA A 48 1.44 -17.91 9.09
C ALA A 48 1.53 -19.44 8.89
N ASN A 49 1.41 -19.92 7.64
CA ASN A 49 1.62 -21.31 7.20
C ASN A 49 2.68 -21.39 6.07
N ALA A 50 3.74 -20.58 6.12
CA ALA A 50 4.80 -20.60 5.10
C ALA A 50 5.47 -21.99 5.10
N THR A 51 5.55 -22.61 3.93
CA THR A 51 6.23 -23.89 3.75
C THR A 51 7.73 -23.69 3.99
N GLU A 52 8.45 -24.72 4.45
CA GLU A 52 9.86 -24.63 4.88
C GLU A 52 10.78 -23.93 3.86
N GLU A 53 10.48 -24.06 2.57
CA GLU A 53 11.21 -23.36 1.48
C GLU A 53 11.07 -21.85 1.53
N GLN A 54 9.87 -21.32 1.84
CA GLN A 54 9.63 -19.89 1.98
C GLN A 54 10.30 -19.32 3.23
N GLN A 55 10.37 -20.12 4.31
CA GLN A 55 11.11 -19.75 5.52
C GLN A 55 12.62 -19.64 5.24
N ARG A 56 13.17 -20.53 4.39
CA ARG A 56 14.58 -20.50 4.01
C ARG A 56 14.93 -19.28 3.15
N ILE A 57 14.06 -18.89 2.22
CA ILE A 57 14.26 -17.68 1.39
C ILE A 57 14.16 -16.40 2.24
N ALA A 58 13.35 -16.39 3.30
CA ALA A 58 13.23 -15.24 4.20
C ALA A 58 14.44 -15.07 5.14
N ASN A 59 15.18 -16.14 5.42
CA ASN A 59 16.28 -16.18 6.39
C ASN A 59 17.69 -16.21 5.74
N ALA A 60 17.76 -16.14 4.41
CA ALA A 60 19.00 -16.10 3.64
C ALA A 60 19.35 -14.65 3.26
#